data_AF-A0A7V3MG94-F1
#
_entry.id   AF-A0A7V3MG94-F1
#
_cell.length_a   1.000
_cell.length_b   1.000
_cell.length_c   1.000
_cell.angle_alpha   90.00
_cell.angle_beta   90.00
_cell.angle_gamma   90.00
#
_symmetry.space_group_name_H-M   'P 1'
#
loop_
_entity.id
_entity.type
_entity.pdbx_description
1 polymer ?
#
loop_
_entity_poly.entity_id
_entity_poly.type
_entity_poly.pdbx_seq_one_letter_code
_entity_poly.pdbx_strand_id
1 'polypeptide(L)' 'MPARRHPYFAYGSNLCVRQMALRCPDAADPRPAVLSDHDWLINQRGVATIEPLSGSQVHG' A
#
# COMPACT_ATOMS: atom_id res chain seq x y z
N MET A 1 14.24 16.75 -17.05
CA MET A 1 13.54 17.10 -15.80
C MET A 1 13.45 15.84 -14.96
N PRO A 2 13.82 15.82 -13.67
CA PRO A 2 13.67 14.61 -12.88
C PRO A 2 12.18 14.28 -12.75
N ALA A 3 11.81 13.04 -13.07
CA ALA A 3 10.44 12.55 -12.89
C ALA A 3 10.05 12.71 -11.41
N ARG A 4 8.89 13.33 -11.14
CA ARG A 4 8.37 13.47 -9.77
C ARG A 4 8.07 12.09 -9.20
N ARG A 5 8.84 11.67 -8.19
CA ARG A 5 8.57 10.44 -7.43
C ARG A 5 7.30 10.64 -6.61
N HIS A 6 6.33 9.76 -6.81
CA HIS A 6 5.11 9.71 -6.00
C HIS A 6 5.24 8.59 -4.97
N PRO A 7 5.10 8.88 -3.67
CA PRO A 7 5.04 7.83 -2.67
C PRO A 7 3.79 7.00 -2.88
N TYR A 8 3.93 5.68 -2.72
CA TYR A 8 2.85 4.72 -2.82
C TYR A 8 2.80 3.90 -1.53
N PHE A 9 1.65 3.92 -0.84
CA PHE A 9 1.40 3.10 0.33
C PHE A 9 0.76 1.78 -0.11
N ALA A 10 1.44 0.66 0.13
CA ALA A 10 0.91 -0.67 -0.14
C ALA A 10 0.12 -1.16 1.09
N TYR A 11 -1.04 -1.77 0.88
CA TYR A 11 -1.89 -2.31 1.94
C TYR A 11 -2.48 -3.68 1.56
N GLY A 12 -1.85 -4.36 0.59
CA GLY A 12 -2.36 -5.61 0.03
C GLY A 12 -1.29 -6.36 -0.73
N SER A 13 -1.63 -7.01 -1.84
CA SER A 13 -0.68 -7.86 -2.59
C SER A 13 0.60 -7.14 -3.06
N ASN A 14 0.58 -5.81 -3.18
CA ASN A 14 1.76 -5.00 -3.49
C ASN A 14 2.78 -4.89 -2.34
N LEU A 15 2.47 -5.42 -1.14
CA LEU A 15 3.44 -5.59 -0.05
C LEU A 15 4.53 -6.62 -0.41
N CYS A 16 4.23 -7.56 -1.31
CA CYS A 16 5.23 -8.48 -1.84
C CYS A 16 6.16 -7.73 -2.80
N VAL A 17 7.39 -7.45 -2.35
CA VAL A 17 8.41 -6.74 -3.13
C VAL A 17 8.63 -7.38 -4.50
N ARG A 18 8.66 -8.73 -4.58
CA ARG A 18 8.81 -9.45 -5.85
C ARG A 18 7.64 -9.17 -6.79
N GLN A 19 6.42 -9.17 -6.29
CA GLN A 19 5.24 -8.88 -7.11
C GLN A 19 5.21 -7.41 -7.54
N MET A 20 5.62 -6.51 -6.65
CA MET A 20 5.72 -5.08 -6.94
C MET A 20 6.76 -4.80 -8.02
N ALA A 21 7.95 -5.39 -7.93
CA ALA A 21 9.01 -5.23 -8.92
C ALA A 21 8.61 -5.73 -10.32
N LEU A 22 7.75 -6.76 -10.39
CA LEU A 22 7.20 -7.24 -11.67
C LEU A 22 6.17 -6.28 -12.28
N ARG A 23 5.40 -5.56 -11.46
CA ARG A 23 4.36 -4.61 -11.90
C ARG A 23 4.92 -3.22 -12.19
N CYS A 24 5.81 -2.76 -11.31
CA CYS A 24 6.39 -1.43 -11.29
C CYS A 24 7.90 -1.55 -10.99
N PRO A 25 8.74 -1.84 -12.01
CA PRO A 25 10.19 -2.04 -11.82
C PRO A 25 10.91 -0.85 -11.19
N ASP A 26 10.42 0.37 -11.40
CA ASP A 26 10.98 1.61 -10.86
C ASP A 26 10.56 1.88 -9.40
N ALA A 27 9.59 1.12 -8.87
CA ALA A 27 9.14 1.20 -7.48
C ALA A 27 10.13 0.44 -6.57
N ALA A 28 11.30 1.04 -6.36
CA ALA A 28 12.37 0.52 -5.53
C ALA A 28 12.32 1.04 -4.09
N ASP A 29 12.99 0.31 -3.18
CA ASP A 29 13.19 0.68 -1.77
C ASP A 29 11.88 0.87 -0.95
N PRO A 30 10.99 -0.14 -0.88
CA PRO A 30 9.82 -0.07 -0.02
C PRO A 30 10.27 0.01 1.45
N ARG A 31 9.62 0.89 2.21
CA ARG A 31 9.87 1.06 3.64
C ARG A 31 8.56 0.84 4.41
N PRO A 32 8.61 0.19 5.59
CA PRO A 32 7.44 0.04 6.43
C PRO A 32 6.80 1.40 6.74
N ALA A 33 5.49 1.46 6.68
CA ALA A 33 4.72 2.66 6.96
C ALA A 33 3.41 2.33 7.70
N VAL A 34 2.84 3.34 8.35
CA VAL A 34 1.55 3.24 9.02
C VAL A 34 0.63 4.32 8.46
N LEU A 35 -0.56 3.91 8.06
CA LEU A 35 -1.66 4.80 7.69
C LEU A 35 -2.64 4.88 8.85
N SER A 36 -2.70 6.03 9.51
CA SER A 36 -3.63 6.31 10.62
C SER A 36 -5.05 6.60 10.13
N ASP A 37 -6.02 6.43 11.02
CA ASP A 37 -7.45 6.72 10.82
C ASP A 37 -8.08 5.94 9.67
N HIS A 38 -7.54 4.74 9.41
CA HIS A 38 -8.06 3.80 8.43
C HIS A 38 -8.10 2.40 9.02
N ASP A 39 -9.11 1.63 8.61
CA ASP A 39 -9.18 0.20 8.84
C ASP A 39 -8.84 -0.58 7.56
N TRP A 40 -8.42 -1.82 7.73
CA TRP A 40 -8.11 -2.74 6.65
C TRP A 40 -9.12 -3.88 6.61
N LEU A 41 -9.64 -4.18 5.42
CA LEU A 41 -10.59 -5.28 5.24
C LEU A 41 -10.48 -5.95 3.87
N ILE A 42 -11.09 -7.13 3.77
CA ILE A 42 -11.33 -7.81 2.50
C ILE A 42 -12.75 -7.48 2.05
N ASN A 43 -12.87 -6.86 0.87
CA ASN A 43 -14.19 -6.52 0.35
C ASN A 43 -14.93 -7.75 -0.22
N GLN A 44 -16.17 -7.54 -0.67
CA GLN A 44 -17.02 -8.59 -1.26
C GLN A 44 -16.42 -9.27 -2.50
N ARG A 45 -15.42 -8.65 -3.14
CA ARG A 45 -14.69 -9.23 -4.28
C ARG A 45 -13.47 -10.06 -3.85
N GLY A 46 -13.24 -10.21 -2.56
CA GLY A 46 -12.12 -10.99 -2.02
C GLY A 46 -10.77 -10.28 -2.11
N VAL A 47 -10.74 -8.95 -2.27
CA VAL A 47 -9.49 -8.18 -2.35
C VAL A 47 -9.35 -7.18 -1.20
N ALA A 48 -8.10 -6.93 -0.81
CA ALA A 48 -7.74 -5.96 0.21
C ALA A 48 -8.19 -4.55 -0.16
N THR A 49 -8.81 -3.86 0.79
CA THR A 49 -9.18 -2.46 0.71
C THR A 49 -8.98 -1.79 2.06
N ILE A 50 -8.99 -0.46 2.06
CA ILE A 50 -8.97 0.37 3.26
C ILE A 50 -10.22 1.24 3.30
N GLU A 51 -10.70 1.54 4.48
CA GLU A 51 -11.79 2.49 4.70
C GLU A 51 -11.47 3.47 5.84
N PRO A 52 -12.01 4.68 5.85
CA PRO A 52 -11.80 5.61 6.94
C PRO A 52 -12.37 5.06 8.26
N LEU A 53 -11.53 4.97 9.29
CA LEU A 53 -11.93 4.60 10.63
C LEU A 53 -11.00 5.27 11.64
N SER A 54 -11.51 6.32 12.29
CA SER A 54 -10.74 7.08 13.28
C SER A 54 -10.18 6.19 14.39
N GLY A 55 -8.91 6.44 14.74
CA GLY A 55 -8.22 5.69 15.79
C GLY A 55 -7.69 4.32 15.36
N SER A 56 -7.96 3.88 14.13
CA SER A 56 -7.39 2.65 13.57
C SER A 56 -6.10 2.92 12.79
N GLN A 57 -5.33 1.85 12.53
CA GLN A 57 -4.05 1.93 11.86
C GLN A 57 -3.89 0.76 10.88
N VAL A 58 -3.47 1.06 9.66
CA VAL A 58 -3.08 0.05 8.66
C VAL A 58 -1.57 0.05 8.51
N HIS A 59 -0.96 -1.12 8.65
CA HIS A 59 0.46 -1.33 8.43
C HIS A 59 0.71 -1.77 6.98
N GLY A 60 1.74 -1.19 6.36
CA GLY A 60 2.16 -1.48 5.00
C GLY A 60 3.66 -1.36 4.78
#